data_AF-A0A5J5ET64-F1
#
_entry.id   AF-A0A5J5ET64-F1
#
_cell.length_a   1.000
_cell.length_b   1.000
_cell.length_c   1.000
_cell.angle_alpha   90.00
_cell.angle_beta   90.00
_cell.angle_gamma   90.00
#
_symmetry.space_group_name_H-M   'P 1'
#
loop_
_entity.id
_entity.type
_entity.pdbx_description
1 polymer ?
#
loop_
_entity_poly.entity_id
_entity_poly.type
_entity_poly.pdbx_seq_one_letter_code
_entity_poly.pdbx_strand_id
1 'polypeptide(L)'
;MSSDAPPPADVPDEATTSLLSAAASHDLARLTLLLKTHPATLQHPITLTTPLHAAVASLSPSASDTEVTAAEDTVRLLLQNGAIWNDLDANGETPGCVAWRLGGSVKELYELLVEAGVRAELLMGRLGGGWDALASDSESEAEDGEKDVTSSQYLDSSLHYDDAKLLDADDNGVMMAWEAKIMQRSVAELLPTGATGKRVLNVGFGMGIVDSAFQERLREMWGEDEDVRHTIVEAHPDVLKKLRQDGWYEKRGVEVLEGRWQEVFPYPKNPTPNKQLTRQALAPIIAAGTTFDAIYFDTFAEEYTALKEFFTEYVLALLSPDGGRFSFFHGLGADRRVSWDVYTRVVELDLLEAGLDTIWTDVEIELPEQTWTGVRRRYWDVGGVYRLPVCTFVG
;
A
#
# COMPACT_ATOMS: atom_id res chain seq x y z
N MET A 1 20.69 -51.99 19.79
CA MET A 1 20.22 -51.59 18.45
C MET A 1 19.41 -50.33 18.66
N SER A 2 20.05 -49.17 18.54
CA SER A 2 19.37 -47.88 18.62
C SER A 2 18.60 -47.69 17.33
N SER A 3 17.28 -47.53 17.43
CA SER A 3 16.42 -47.23 16.28
C SER A 3 16.46 -45.73 16.03
N ASP A 4 17.53 -45.24 15.41
CA ASP A 4 17.58 -43.87 14.86
C ASP A 4 16.88 -43.86 13.49
N ALA A 5 15.59 -44.19 13.48
CA ALA A 5 14.73 -43.76 12.40
C ALA A 5 14.47 -42.26 12.62
N PRO A 6 14.71 -41.39 11.64
CA PRO A 6 14.35 -39.99 11.77
C PRO A 6 12.85 -39.90 12.12
N PRO A 7 12.44 -38.94 12.98
CA PRO A 7 11.03 -38.73 13.26
C PRO A 7 10.27 -38.57 11.94
N PRO A 8 8.97 -38.95 11.90
CA PRO A 8 8.13 -38.67 10.73
C PRO A 8 8.27 -37.19 10.36
N ALA A 9 8.30 -36.87 9.06
CA ALA A 9 8.45 -35.49 8.57
C ALA A 9 7.40 -34.52 9.17
N ASP A 10 6.30 -35.08 9.66
CA ASP A 10 5.14 -34.43 10.25
C ASP A 10 5.31 -34.04 11.74
N VAL A 11 6.36 -34.53 12.41
CA VAL A 11 6.61 -34.25 13.84
C VAL A 11 7.73 -33.23 13.97
N PRO A 12 7.50 -32.07 14.62
CA PRO A 12 8.55 -31.10 14.87
C PRO A 12 9.68 -31.74 15.68
N ASP A 13 10.91 -31.36 15.38
CA ASP A 13 12.05 -31.79 16.19
C ASP A 13 11.98 -31.25 17.64
N GLU A 14 12.84 -31.78 18.51
CA GLU A 14 12.85 -31.41 19.93
C GLU A 14 13.16 -29.92 20.14
N ALA A 15 13.98 -29.32 19.28
CA ALA A 15 14.36 -27.91 19.36
C ALA A 15 13.17 -27.01 19.05
N THR A 16 12.47 -27.27 17.95
CA THR A 16 11.25 -26.58 17.53
C THR A 16 10.17 -26.72 18.59
N THR A 17 9.91 -27.94 19.04
CA THR A 17 8.93 -28.22 20.11
C THR A 17 9.26 -27.44 21.38
N SER A 18 10.52 -27.44 21.80
CA SER A 18 10.96 -26.73 23.00
C SER A 18 10.83 -25.22 22.87
N LEU A 19 11.15 -24.66 21.70
CA LEU A 19 11.10 -23.22 21.45
C LEU A 19 9.64 -22.73 21.39
N LEU A 20 8.77 -23.43 20.66
CA LEU A 20 7.34 -23.13 20.59
C LEU A 20 6.67 -23.22 21.96
N SER A 21 6.98 -24.27 22.73
CA SER A 21 6.45 -24.43 24.08
C SER A 21 6.91 -23.32 25.02
N ALA A 22 8.19 -22.94 24.98
CA ALA A 22 8.73 -21.88 25.84
C ALA A 22 8.14 -20.50 25.48
N ALA A 23 7.89 -20.24 24.19
CA ALA A 23 7.25 -19.03 23.72
C ALA A 23 5.77 -18.96 24.15
N ALA A 24 5.00 -20.04 23.97
CA ALA A 24 3.60 -20.12 24.38
C ALA A 24 3.39 -20.01 25.89
N SER A 25 4.36 -20.47 26.70
CA SER A 25 4.31 -20.32 28.15
C SER A 25 4.95 -19.03 28.68
N HIS A 26 5.42 -18.15 27.79
CA HIS A 26 6.15 -16.92 28.14
C HIS A 26 7.34 -17.13 29.09
N ASP A 27 8.03 -18.27 28.97
CA ASP A 27 9.19 -18.60 29.81
C ASP A 27 10.46 -17.95 29.22
N LEU A 28 10.66 -16.67 29.54
CA LEU A 28 11.80 -15.88 29.06
C LEU A 28 13.15 -16.51 29.40
N ALA A 29 13.27 -17.15 30.56
CA ALA A 29 14.54 -17.74 31.00
C ALA A 29 14.91 -18.94 30.12
N ARG A 30 13.94 -19.83 29.88
CA ARG A 30 14.13 -20.97 28.96
C ARG A 30 14.32 -20.49 27.53
N LEU A 31 13.52 -19.54 27.07
CA LEU A 31 13.59 -19.01 25.71
C LEU A 31 14.95 -18.37 25.42
N THR A 32 15.49 -17.58 26.35
CA THR A 32 16.84 -16.99 26.26
C THR A 32 17.94 -18.04 26.13
N LEU A 33 17.80 -19.20 26.78
CA LEU A 33 18.78 -20.28 26.66
C LEU A 33 18.68 -20.96 25.29
N LEU A 34 17.46 -21.26 24.83
CA LEU A 34 17.22 -21.95 23.57
C LEU A 34 17.67 -21.10 22.36
N LEU A 35 17.44 -19.79 22.39
CA LEU A 35 17.81 -18.87 21.30
C LEU A 35 19.33 -18.72 21.10
N LYS A 36 20.16 -19.21 22.03
CA LYS A 36 21.63 -19.23 21.85
C LYS A 36 22.09 -20.30 20.85
N THR A 37 21.29 -21.34 20.66
CA THR A 37 21.65 -22.50 19.85
C THR A 37 20.66 -22.78 18.72
N HIS A 38 19.51 -22.11 18.73
CA HIS A 38 18.43 -22.31 17.77
C HIS A 38 17.91 -20.96 17.26
N PRO A 39 17.62 -20.81 15.96
CA PRO A 39 17.11 -19.56 15.41
C PRO A 39 15.68 -19.31 15.88
N ALA A 40 15.31 -18.04 16.04
CA ALA A 40 13.94 -17.64 16.38
C ALA A 40 12.93 -17.91 15.25
N THR A 41 13.41 -18.21 14.04
CA THR A 41 12.64 -18.52 12.83
C THR A 41 12.29 -20.00 12.67
N LEU A 42 12.58 -20.85 13.68
CA LEU A 42 12.12 -22.24 13.63
C LEU A 42 10.59 -22.30 13.54
N GLN A 43 10.09 -23.31 12.85
CA GLN A 43 8.68 -23.39 12.49
C GLN A 43 8.19 -24.84 12.60
N HIS A 44 6.95 -25.01 13.06
CA HIS A 44 6.31 -26.33 13.04
C HIS A 44 6.13 -26.81 11.59
N PRO A 45 6.52 -28.04 11.23
CA PRO A 45 6.56 -28.50 9.82
C PRO A 45 5.19 -28.56 9.14
N ILE A 46 4.10 -28.78 9.90
CA ILE A 46 2.73 -28.79 9.37
C ILE A 46 2.02 -27.45 9.55
N THR A 47 1.87 -26.99 10.80
CA THR A 47 1.05 -25.80 11.10
C THR A 47 1.73 -24.50 10.73
N LEU A 48 3.01 -24.55 10.32
CA LEU A 48 3.82 -23.39 10.01
C LEU A 48 3.88 -22.38 11.19
N THR A 49 3.59 -22.83 12.40
CA THR A 49 3.59 -21.97 13.59
C THR A 49 5.02 -21.67 14.00
N THR A 50 5.35 -20.38 14.10
CA THR A 50 6.63 -19.88 14.63
C THR A 50 6.53 -19.58 16.13
N PRO A 51 7.66 -19.41 16.86
CA PRO A 51 7.63 -18.95 18.25
C PRO A 51 6.86 -17.63 18.44
N LEU A 52 6.88 -16.76 17.42
CA LEU A 52 6.16 -15.50 17.46
C LEU A 52 4.64 -15.73 17.42
N HIS A 53 4.17 -16.62 16.55
CA HIS A 53 2.77 -17.08 16.56
C HIS A 53 2.40 -17.71 17.90
N ALA A 54 3.24 -18.62 18.42
CA ALA A 54 2.97 -19.34 19.65
C ALA A 54 2.84 -18.42 20.87
N ALA A 55 3.66 -17.37 20.95
CA ALA A 55 3.57 -16.34 22.00
C ALA A 55 2.28 -15.53 21.90
N VAL A 56 1.79 -15.21 20.71
CA VAL A 56 0.55 -14.44 20.57
C VAL A 56 -0.67 -15.33 20.78
N ALA A 57 -0.68 -16.51 20.16
CA ALA A 57 -1.82 -17.43 20.14
C ALA A 57 -2.13 -18.09 21.50
N SER A 58 -1.20 -18.06 22.46
CA SER A 58 -1.43 -18.57 23.82
C SER A 58 -2.35 -17.69 24.65
N LEU A 59 -2.55 -16.42 24.25
CA LEU A 59 -3.44 -15.48 24.91
C LEU A 59 -4.92 -15.73 24.59
N SER A 60 -5.80 -15.16 25.41
CA SER A 60 -7.25 -15.16 25.19
C SER A 60 -7.79 -13.75 24.91
N PRO A 61 -8.98 -13.60 24.31
CA PRO A 61 -9.63 -12.30 24.14
C PRO A 61 -9.93 -11.55 25.45
N SER A 62 -9.80 -12.21 26.61
CA SER A 62 -9.93 -11.63 27.94
C SER A 62 -8.63 -11.74 28.75
N ALA A 63 -7.48 -11.76 28.08
CA ALA A 63 -6.17 -11.80 28.73
C ALA A 63 -6.02 -10.63 29.71
N SER A 64 -5.42 -10.90 30.86
CA SER A 64 -5.08 -9.89 31.85
C SER A 64 -3.84 -9.09 31.42
N ASP A 65 -3.70 -7.86 31.91
CA ASP A 65 -2.53 -7.01 31.66
C ASP A 65 -1.19 -7.72 31.95
N THR A 66 -1.17 -8.58 32.97
CA THR A 66 0.01 -9.39 33.33
C THR A 66 0.36 -10.45 32.30
N GLU A 67 -0.63 -11.09 31.68
CA GLU A 67 -0.40 -12.05 30.60
C GLU A 67 0.06 -11.33 29.34
N VAL A 68 -0.55 -10.19 29.02
CA VAL A 68 -0.16 -9.35 27.87
C VAL A 68 1.27 -8.85 28.02
N THR A 69 1.65 -8.35 29.20
CA THR A 69 3.03 -7.88 29.46
C THR A 69 4.05 -9.01 29.30
N ALA A 70 3.74 -10.22 29.78
CA ALA A 70 4.62 -11.38 29.61
C ALA A 70 4.77 -11.77 28.12
N ALA A 71 3.68 -11.68 27.34
CA ALA A 71 3.69 -11.89 25.91
C ALA A 71 4.50 -10.81 25.17
N GLU A 72 4.37 -9.53 25.53
CA GLU A 72 5.16 -8.45 24.96
C GLU A 72 6.66 -8.67 25.16
N ASP A 73 7.09 -9.04 26.37
CA ASP A 73 8.51 -9.30 26.64
C ASP A 73 9.01 -10.52 25.85
N THR A 74 8.16 -11.54 25.69
CA THR A 74 8.46 -12.72 24.86
C THR A 74 8.63 -12.32 23.39
N VAL A 75 7.70 -11.53 22.84
CA VAL A 75 7.73 -11.01 21.47
C VAL A 75 8.97 -10.14 21.24
N ARG A 76 9.29 -9.22 22.15
CA ARG A 76 10.50 -8.39 22.07
C ARG A 76 11.76 -9.25 21.99
N LEU A 77 11.88 -10.26 22.86
CA LEU A 77 13.03 -11.16 22.87
C LEU A 77 13.15 -11.93 21.54
N LEU A 78 12.05 -12.45 21.03
CA LEU A 78 12.03 -13.18 19.76
C LEU A 78 12.46 -12.29 18.57
N LEU A 79 11.88 -11.10 18.46
CA LEU A 79 12.22 -10.13 17.40
C LEU A 79 13.71 -9.72 17.48
N GLN A 80 14.24 -9.49 18.68
CA GLN A 80 15.67 -9.19 18.88
C GLN A 80 16.60 -10.34 18.47
N ASN A 81 16.08 -11.57 18.41
CA ASN A 81 16.81 -12.77 17.97
C ASN A 81 16.42 -13.20 16.54
N GLY A 82 15.85 -12.28 15.75
CA GLY A 82 15.62 -12.47 14.32
C GLY A 82 14.31 -13.17 13.96
N ALA A 83 13.32 -13.23 14.85
CA ALA A 83 11.98 -13.64 14.46
C ALA A 83 11.40 -12.67 13.41
N ILE A 84 10.68 -13.21 12.43
CA ILE A 84 10.11 -12.45 11.31
C ILE A 84 8.66 -12.10 11.65
N TRP A 85 8.30 -10.82 11.46
CA TRP A 85 7.03 -10.28 11.91
C TRP A 85 5.83 -10.67 11.02
N ASN A 86 6.10 -11.00 9.75
CA ASN A 86 5.13 -11.34 8.72
C ASN A 86 5.20 -12.80 8.26
N ASP A 87 5.91 -13.68 8.98
CA ASP A 87 5.84 -15.12 8.71
C ASP A 87 4.38 -15.59 8.74
N LEU A 88 4.03 -16.48 7.81
CA LEU A 88 2.69 -17.06 7.73
C LEU A 88 2.62 -18.42 8.41
N ASP A 89 1.52 -18.66 9.13
CA ASP A 89 1.14 -20.00 9.55
C ASP A 89 0.35 -20.73 8.45
N ALA A 90 -0.06 -21.98 8.70
CA ALA A 90 -0.78 -22.80 7.73
C ALA A 90 -2.21 -22.31 7.44
N ASN A 91 -2.71 -21.33 8.20
CA ASN A 91 -3.97 -20.64 7.91
C ASN A 91 -3.75 -19.34 7.12
N GLY A 92 -2.49 -19.04 6.75
CA GLY A 92 -2.12 -17.78 6.14
C GLY A 92 -2.24 -16.59 7.10
N GLU A 93 -2.21 -16.78 8.42
CA GLU A 93 -2.17 -15.70 9.41
C GLU A 93 -0.72 -15.35 9.75
N THR A 94 -0.44 -14.05 9.96
CA THR A 94 0.81 -13.61 10.64
C THR A 94 0.58 -13.53 12.15
N PRO A 95 1.62 -13.38 12.99
CA PRO A 95 1.44 -13.12 14.41
C PRO A 95 0.60 -11.86 14.67
N GLY A 96 0.71 -10.85 13.80
CA GLY A 96 -0.12 -9.64 13.84
C GLY A 96 -1.60 -9.91 13.54
N CYS A 97 -1.90 -10.79 12.59
CA CYS A 97 -3.28 -11.23 12.32
C CYS A 97 -3.88 -11.95 13.53
N VAL A 98 -3.12 -12.84 14.16
CA VAL A 98 -3.57 -13.53 15.38
C VAL A 98 -3.85 -12.52 16.50
N ALA A 99 -2.96 -11.55 16.73
CA ALA A 99 -3.16 -10.50 17.72
C ALA A 99 -4.40 -9.65 17.42
N TRP A 100 -4.59 -9.24 16.17
CA TRP A 100 -5.77 -8.47 15.74
C TRP A 100 -7.07 -9.24 16.01
N ARG A 101 -7.10 -10.54 15.71
CA ARG A 101 -8.27 -11.42 15.91
C ARG A 101 -8.62 -11.63 17.38
N LEU A 102 -7.63 -11.62 18.28
CA LEU A 102 -7.87 -11.70 19.73
C LEU A 102 -8.54 -10.43 20.28
N GLY A 103 -8.43 -9.30 19.58
CA GLY A 103 -9.20 -8.08 19.85
C GLY A 103 -8.56 -7.15 20.87
N GLY A 104 -9.39 -6.26 21.44
CA GLY A 104 -8.90 -5.06 22.15
C GLY A 104 -8.07 -5.30 23.42
N SER A 105 -8.12 -6.50 24.02
CA SER A 105 -7.32 -6.84 25.21
C SER A 105 -5.83 -7.03 24.92
N VAL A 106 -5.45 -7.26 23.66
CA VAL A 106 -4.04 -7.43 23.25
C VAL A 106 -3.59 -6.33 22.29
N LYS A 107 -4.25 -5.16 22.35
CA LYS A 107 -4.01 -4.05 21.41
C LYS A 107 -2.55 -3.59 21.44
N GLU A 108 -1.94 -3.51 22.61
CA GLU A 108 -0.55 -3.10 22.80
C GLU A 108 0.43 -4.12 22.22
N LEU A 109 0.08 -5.41 22.27
CA LEU A 109 0.85 -6.48 21.63
C LEU A 109 0.75 -6.43 20.10
N TYR A 110 -0.44 -6.14 19.56
CA TYR A 110 -0.63 -5.89 18.13
C TYR A 110 0.21 -4.69 17.67
N GLU A 111 0.16 -3.60 18.42
CA GLU A 111 0.93 -2.38 18.18
C GLU A 111 2.44 -2.66 18.13
N LEU A 112 2.96 -3.45 19.07
CA LEU A 112 4.37 -3.88 19.09
C LEU A 112 4.79 -4.62 17.82
N LEU A 113 3.90 -5.45 17.25
CA LEU A 113 4.15 -6.19 16.01
C LEU A 113 4.12 -5.26 14.78
N VAL A 114 3.17 -4.31 14.74
CA VAL A 114 3.15 -3.26 13.70
C VAL A 114 4.45 -2.45 13.75
N GLU A 115 4.88 -1.99 14.93
CA GLU A 115 6.15 -1.27 15.05
C GLU A 115 7.37 -2.11 14.62
N ALA A 116 7.33 -3.42 14.86
CA ALA A 116 8.38 -4.33 14.40
C ALA A 116 8.43 -4.39 12.87
N GLY A 117 7.27 -4.49 12.22
CA GLY A 117 7.16 -4.41 10.76
C GLY A 117 7.70 -3.09 10.22
N VAL A 118 7.28 -1.96 10.77
CA VAL A 118 7.77 -0.63 10.35
C VAL A 118 9.30 -0.54 10.45
N ARG A 119 9.88 -0.99 11.56
CA ARG A 119 11.35 -1.00 11.73
C ARG A 119 12.05 -1.90 10.70
N ALA A 120 11.48 -3.06 10.40
CA ALA A 120 12.02 -4.00 9.43
C ALA A 120 11.99 -3.38 8.01
N GLU A 121 10.84 -2.87 7.57
CA GLU A 121 10.66 -2.24 6.26
C GLU A 121 11.61 -1.05 6.06
N LEU A 122 11.69 -0.14 7.03
CA LEU A 122 12.60 1.02 6.95
C LEU A 122 14.08 0.61 6.90
N LEU A 123 14.47 -0.41 7.67
CA LEU A 123 15.84 -0.92 7.67
C LEU A 123 16.18 -1.55 6.32
N MET A 124 15.33 -2.45 5.84
CA MET A 124 15.52 -3.15 4.58
C MET A 124 15.51 -2.16 3.40
N GLY A 125 14.62 -1.16 3.45
CA GLY A 125 14.56 -0.08 2.48
C GLY A 125 15.85 0.72 2.38
N ARG A 126 16.55 0.94 3.50
CA ARG A 126 17.88 1.59 3.53
C ARG A 126 19.03 0.69 3.09
N LEU A 127 18.92 -0.61 3.30
CA LEU A 127 19.91 -1.60 2.86
C LEU A 127 19.81 -1.92 1.36
N GLY A 128 18.87 -1.29 0.64
CA GLY A 128 18.68 -1.45 -0.80
C GLY A 128 17.99 -2.75 -1.20
N GLY A 129 17.30 -3.42 -0.26
CA GLY A 129 16.63 -4.71 -0.51
C GLY A 129 15.19 -4.80 0.01
N GLY A 130 14.57 -3.70 0.44
CA GLY A 130 13.38 -3.74 1.30
C GLY A 130 12.10 -3.10 0.82
N TRP A 131 11.88 -3.01 -0.49
CA TRP A 131 10.58 -2.57 -1.00
C TRP A 131 10.01 -3.60 -1.98
N ASP A 132 10.88 -4.17 -2.81
CA ASP A 132 10.52 -5.10 -3.89
C ASP A 132 10.31 -6.55 -3.42
N ALA A 133 10.74 -6.91 -2.20
CA ALA A 133 10.79 -8.31 -1.76
C ALA A 133 9.66 -8.72 -0.81
N LEU A 134 8.90 -7.77 -0.24
CA LEU A 134 7.86 -8.05 0.77
C LEU A 134 6.49 -7.41 0.46
N ALA A 135 6.44 -6.37 -0.37
CA ALA A 135 5.18 -5.88 -0.94
C ALA A 135 4.57 -6.88 -1.94
N SER A 136 5.41 -7.69 -2.59
CA SER A 136 5.03 -8.80 -3.49
C SER A 136 4.93 -10.15 -2.79
N ASP A 137 5.32 -10.26 -1.52
CA ASP A 137 5.37 -11.55 -0.79
C ASP A 137 4.00 -11.88 -0.19
N SER A 138 2.98 -11.70 -1.03
CA SER A 138 1.74 -12.46 -0.97
C SER A 138 2.01 -13.90 -1.42
N GLU A 139 3.00 -14.58 -0.83
CA GLU A 139 3.09 -16.04 -0.88
C GLU A 139 2.00 -16.63 0.05
N SER A 140 0.74 -16.34 -0.28
CA SER A 140 -0.28 -17.36 -0.07
C SER A 140 0.12 -18.52 -0.96
N GLU A 141 0.47 -19.67 -0.37
CA GLU A 141 0.43 -20.96 -1.08
C GLU A 141 -1.03 -21.29 -1.43
N ALA A 142 -1.65 -20.47 -2.26
CA ALA A 142 -2.72 -20.91 -3.12
C ALA A 142 -2.07 -21.78 -4.19
N GLU A 143 -2.57 -23.01 -4.34
CA GLU A 143 -2.16 -23.94 -5.38
C GLU A 143 -2.43 -23.34 -6.78
N ASP A 144 -1.52 -22.51 -7.28
CA ASP A 144 -1.14 -22.28 -8.68
C ASP A 144 -0.12 -21.11 -8.72
N GLY A 145 0.92 -21.20 -9.57
CA GLY A 145 2.01 -20.22 -9.66
C GLY A 145 1.58 -18.82 -10.14
N GLU A 146 1.02 -18.04 -9.23
CA GLU A 146 0.16 -16.90 -9.46
C GLU A 146 0.91 -15.54 -9.30
N LYS A 147 1.70 -15.17 -10.31
CA LYS A 147 2.52 -13.93 -10.32
C LYS A 147 1.71 -12.64 -10.22
N ASP A 148 2.23 -11.64 -9.51
CA ASP A 148 1.73 -10.26 -9.51
C ASP A 148 1.78 -9.61 -10.91
N VAL A 149 0.84 -8.69 -11.15
CA VAL A 149 0.75 -7.95 -12.43
C VAL A 149 1.79 -6.84 -12.44
N THR A 150 2.74 -6.90 -13.37
CA THR A 150 3.71 -5.81 -13.53
C THR A 150 3.15 -4.68 -14.40
N SER A 151 3.64 -3.46 -14.20
CA SER A 151 3.27 -2.29 -15.02
C SER A 151 3.41 -2.56 -16.53
N SER A 152 4.45 -3.28 -16.97
CA SER A 152 4.60 -3.64 -18.38
C SER A 152 3.54 -4.61 -18.87
N GLN A 153 3.16 -5.61 -18.05
CA GLN A 153 2.11 -6.55 -18.42
C GLN A 153 0.75 -5.84 -18.50
N TYR A 154 0.47 -4.97 -17.54
CA TYR A 154 -0.74 -4.14 -17.55
C TYR A 154 -0.82 -3.28 -18.81
N LEU A 155 0.23 -2.53 -19.14
CA LEU A 155 0.25 -1.63 -20.31
C LEU A 155 0.15 -2.36 -21.66
N ASP A 156 0.54 -3.63 -21.71
CA ASP A 156 0.42 -4.49 -22.90
C ASP A 156 -0.92 -5.27 -22.93
N SER A 157 -1.73 -5.20 -21.88
CA SER A 157 -3.00 -5.92 -21.76
C SER A 157 -4.15 -5.21 -22.47
N SER A 158 -5.24 -5.95 -22.72
CA SER A 158 -6.52 -5.36 -23.12
C SER A 158 -7.39 -5.13 -21.90
N LEU A 159 -8.12 -4.01 -21.86
CA LEU A 159 -9.03 -3.72 -20.74
C LEU A 159 -10.49 -3.95 -21.09
N HIS A 160 -11.23 -4.35 -20.06
CA HIS A 160 -12.68 -4.56 -20.11
C HIS A 160 -13.38 -3.61 -19.14
N TYR A 161 -14.14 -2.68 -19.70
CA TYR A 161 -15.02 -1.80 -18.94
C TYR A 161 -16.41 -2.42 -18.78
N ASP A 162 -16.96 -2.32 -17.59
CA ASP A 162 -18.40 -2.31 -17.36
C ASP A 162 -18.80 -1.14 -16.45
N ASP A 163 -20.07 -1.05 -16.05
CA ASP A 163 -20.57 0.05 -15.22
C ASP A 163 -19.98 0.07 -13.79
N ALA A 164 -19.45 -1.07 -13.32
CA ALA A 164 -18.97 -1.27 -11.96
C ALA A 164 -17.46 -1.47 -11.84
N LYS A 165 -16.77 -1.88 -12.92
CA LYS A 165 -15.35 -2.24 -12.87
C LYS A 165 -14.61 -2.01 -14.18
N LEU A 166 -13.31 -1.79 -14.02
CA LEU A 166 -12.30 -1.87 -15.06
C LEU A 166 -11.40 -3.06 -14.75
N LEU A 167 -11.35 -4.01 -15.69
CA LEU A 167 -10.54 -5.21 -15.56
C LEU A 167 -9.45 -5.27 -16.63
N ASP A 168 -8.33 -5.92 -16.31
CA ASP A 168 -7.34 -6.34 -17.31
C ASP A 168 -7.76 -7.64 -18.01
N ALA A 169 -6.88 -8.14 -18.89
CA ALA A 169 -7.13 -9.35 -19.67
C ALA A 169 -7.19 -10.65 -18.83
N ASP A 170 -6.68 -10.61 -17.60
CA ASP A 170 -6.64 -11.73 -16.65
C ASP A 170 -7.70 -11.55 -15.54
N ASP A 171 -8.68 -10.68 -15.75
CA ASP A 171 -9.76 -10.33 -14.80
C ASP A 171 -9.27 -9.71 -13.48
N ASN A 172 -8.06 -9.13 -13.42
CA ASN A 172 -7.62 -8.36 -12.26
C ASN A 172 -8.36 -7.03 -12.20
N GLY A 173 -8.78 -6.64 -10.99
CA GLY A 173 -9.43 -5.35 -10.75
C GLY A 173 -8.43 -4.21 -10.87
N VAL A 174 -8.52 -3.45 -11.97
CA VAL A 174 -7.70 -2.24 -12.20
C VAL A 174 -8.27 -1.06 -11.41
N MET A 175 -9.59 -0.89 -11.47
CA MET A 175 -10.32 0.14 -10.73
C MET A 175 -11.79 -0.29 -10.59
N MET A 176 -12.46 0.10 -9.50
CA MET A 176 -13.83 -0.34 -9.22
C MET A 176 -14.71 0.82 -8.74
N ALA A 177 -16.00 0.78 -9.09
CA ALA A 177 -16.96 1.84 -8.80
C ALA A 177 -17.19 2.10 -7.29
N TRP A 178 -16.89 1.12 -6.41
CA TRP A 178 -17.01 1.30 -4.96
C TRP A 178 -16.05 2.37 -4.42
N GLU A 179 -14.96 2.67 -5.14
CA GLU A 179 -13.97 3.69 -4.80
C GLU A 179 -14.54 5.12 -4.96
N ALA A 180 -15.71 5.29 -5.59
CA ALA A 180 -16.28 6.61 -5.86
C ALA A 180 -16.41 7.51 -4.63
N LYS A 181 -16.83 6.95 -3.48
CA LYS A 181 -16.94 7.71 -2.22
C LYS A 181 -15.57 8.16 -1.71
N ILE A 182 -14.53 7.33 -1.88
CA ILE A 182 -13.15 7.68 -1.53
C ILE A 182 -12.70 8.84 -2.42
N MET A 183 -12.83 8.71 -3.74
CA MET A 183 -12.35 9.71 -4.70
C MET A 183 -13.06 11.06 -4.52
N GLN A 184 -14.37 11.06 -4.29
CA GLN A 184 -15.13 12.27 -3.99
C GLN A 184 -14.62 12.94 -2.71
N ARG A 185 -14.34 12.16 -1.65
CA ARG A 185 -13.79 12.69 -0.41
C ARG A 185 -12.37 13.21 -0.62
N SER A 186 -11.52 12.52 -1.38
CA SER A 186 -10.16 12.95 -1.73
C SER A 186 -10.18 14.32 -2.40
N VAL A 187 -11.03 14.52 -3.40
CA VAL A 187 -11.17 15.83 -4.07
C VAL A 187 -11.65 16.92 -3.11
N ALA A 188 -12.59 16.62 -2.22
CA ALA A 188 -13.07 17.58 -1.23
C ALA A 188 -11.97 18.00 -0.22
N GLU A 189 -11.10 17.08 0.18
CA GLU A 189 -9.97 17.36 1.07
C GLU A 189 -8.80 18.05 0.35
N LEU A 190 -8.59 17.76 -0.93
CA LEU A 190 -7.58 18.40 -1.77
C LEU A 190 -7.96 19.82 -2.19
N LEU A 191 -9.25 20.09 -2.39
CA LEU A 191 -9.81 21.41 -2.71
C LEU A 191 -10.88 21.81 -1.69
N PRO A 192 -10.48 22.08 -0.42
CA PRO A 192 -11.42 22.44 0.62
C PRO A 192 -12.09 23.79 0.32
N THR A 193 -13.24 24.04 0.95
CA THR A 193 -13.95 25.31 0.78
C THR A 193 -13.07 26.49 1.21
N GLY A 194 -12.93 27.47 0.32
CA GLY A 194 -12.06 28.63 0.54
C GLY A 194 -10.60 28.40 0.11
N ALA A 195 -10.24 27.23 -0.43
CA ALA A 195 -8.95 27.02 -1.06
C ALA A 195 -8.74 28.03 -2.21
N THR A 196 -7.51 28.54 -2.30
CA THR A 196 -7.05 29.36 -3.40
C THR A 196 -6.26 28.47 -4.34
N GLY A 197 -6.74 28.22 -5.55
CA GLY A 197 -6.03 27.38 -6.51
C GLY A 197 -6.95 26.80 -7.57
N LYS A 198 -6.52 26.74 -8.81
CA LYS A 198 -7.36 26.34 -9.97
C LYS A 198 -6.70 25.28 -10.85
N ARG A 199 -5.51 24.80 -10.45
CA ARG A 199 -4.67 23.90 -11.23
C ARG A 199 -4.59 22.58 -10.51
N VAL A 200 -5.14 21.54 -11.10
CA VAL A 200 -5.11 20.19 -10.52
C VAL A 200 -4.43 19.22 -11.46
N LEU A 201 -3.72 18.24 -10.89
CA LEU A 201 -3.06 17.16 -11.60
C LEU A 201 -3.60 15.83 -11.09
N ASN A 202 -4.01 14.96 -12.00
CA ASN A 202 -4.24 13.55 -11.73
C ASN A 202 -3.25 12.68 -12.52
N VAL A 203 -2.70 11.64 -11.90
CA VAL A 203 -1.82 10.64 -12.52
C VAL A 203 -2.45 9.26 -12.38
N GLY A 204 -2.94 8.71 -13.50
CA GLY A 204 -3.78 7.52 -13.55
C GLY A 204 -5.26 7.88 -13.67
N PHE A 205 -5.84 7.69 -14.85
CA PHE A 205 -7.24 8.04 -15.11
C PHE A 205 -8.19 6.90 -14.76
N GLY A 206 -7.85 5.66 -15.14
CA GLY A 206 -8.67 4.47 -14.89
C GLY A 206 -10.09 4.58 -15.44
N MET A 207 -11.08 4.66 -14.54
CA MET A 207 -12.50 4.87 -14.85
C MET A 207 -12.92 6.35 -14.89
N GLY A 208 -12.01 7.29 -14.60
CA GLY A 208 -12.28 8.73 -14.60
C GLY A 208 -13.10 9.21 -13.41
N ILE A 209 -13.14 8.43 -12.33
CA ILE A 209 -13.94 8.71 -11.12
C ILE A 209 -13.42 9.98 -10.43
N VAL A 210 -12.12 10.00 -10.11
CA VAL A 210 -11.49 11.16 -9.45
C VAL A 210 -11.48 12.38 -10.36
N ASP A 211 -11.22 12.20 -11.65
CA ASP A 211 -11.21 13.28 -12.64
C ASP A 211 -12.58 13.94 -12.79
N SER A 212 -13.66 13.13 -12.75
CA SER A 212 -15.03 13.65 -12.80
C SER A 212 -15.35 14.45 -11.54
N ALA A 213 -14.94 13.97 -10.38
CA ALA A 213 -15.08 14.70 -9.12
C ALA A 213 -14.30 16.03 -9.12
N PHE A 214 -13.06 16.04 -9.64
CA PHE A 214 -12.30 17.29 -9.82
C PHE A 214 -13.03 18.27 -10.75
N GLN A 215 -13.53 17.81 -11.90
CA GLN A 215 -14.27 18.67 -12.85
C GLN A 215 -15.56 19.24 -12.25
N GLU A 216 -16.26 18.48 -11.42
CA GLU A 216 -17.42 18.99 -10.67
C GLU A 216 -16.99 20.05 -9.65
N ARG A 217 -15.99 19.74 -8.82
CA ARG A 217 -15.49 20.66 -7.79
C ARG A 217 -14.93 21.95 -8.36
N LEU A 218 -14.16 21.87 -9.44
CA LEU A 218 -13.60 23.02 -10.13
C LEU A 218 -14.70 23.95 -10.69
N ARG A 219 -15.74 23.38 -11.30
CA ARG A 219 -16.90 24.15 -11.80
C ARG A 219 -17.71 24.77 -10.67
N GLU A 220 -17.88 24.06 -9.56
CA GLU A 220 -18.58 24.60 -8.37
C GLU A 220 -17.84 25.83 -7.81
N MET A 221 -16.52 25.74 -7.68
CA MET A 221 -15.71 26.77 -7.02
C MET A 221 -15.37 27.96 -7.94
N TRP A 222 -15.13 27.73 -9.23
CA TRP A 222 -14.64 28.76 -10.16
C TRP A 222 -15.44 28.92 -11.45
N GLY A 223 -16.50 28.13 -11.67
CA GLY A 223 -17.38 28.27 -12.83
C GLY A 223 -16.63 28.12 -14.16
N GLU A 224 -16.81 29.09 -15.05
CA GLU A 224 -16.18 29.11 -16.39
C GLU A 224 -14.87 29.91 -16.42
N ASP A 225 -14.20 30.11 -15.29
CA ASP A 225 -12.96 30.86 -15.23
C ASP A 225 -11.87 30.28 -16.18
N GLU A 226 -11.24 31.16 -16.96
CA GLU A 226 -10.27 30.77 -17.99
C GLU A 226 -8.94 30.26 -17.44
N ASP A 227 -8.66 30.41 -16.14
CA ASP A 227 -7.43 29.94 -15.50
C ASP A 227 -7.58 28.54 -14.88
N VAL A 228 -8.77 27.95 -14.91
CA VAL A 228 -9.00 26.58 -14.43
C VAL A 228 -8.29 25.57 -15.34
N ARG A 229 -7.40 24.77 -14.74
CA ARG A 229 -6.61 23.75 -15.42
C ARG A 229 -6.73 22.41 -14.70
N HIS A 230 -6.98 21.37 -15.48
CA HIS A 230 -6.99 19.99 -15.02
C HIS A 230 -6.10 19.18 -15.95
N THR A 231 -4.94 18.81 -15.45
CA THR A 231 -3.99 17.96 -16.17
C THR A 231 -4.20 16.50 -15.77
N ILE A 232 -4.33 15.62 -16.75
CA ILE A 232 -4.52 14.18 -16.57
C ILE A 232 -3.35 13.47 -17.26
N VAL A 233 -2.65 12.59 -16.54
CA VAL A 233 -1.60 11.74 -17.11
C VAL A 233 -2.10 10.31 -17.20
N GLU A 234 -2.06 9.72 -18.41
CA GLU A 234 -2.53 8.36 -18.65
C GLU A 234 -1.68 7.65 -19.71
N ALA A 235 -1.35 6.38 -19.45
CA ALA A 235 -0.44 5.59 -20.26
C ALA A 235 -1.12 4.45 -21.02
N HIS A 236 -2.22 3.91 -20.50
CA HIS A 236 -2.83 2.71 -21.04
C HIS A 236 -3.63 3.00 -22.33
N PRO A 237 -3.35 2.31 -23.45
CA PRO A 237 -3.99 2.59 -24.75
C PRO A 237 -5.52 2.54 -24.75
N ASP A 238 -6.11 1.54 -24.09
CA ASP A 238 -7.58 1.42 -24.00
C ASP A 238 -8.23 2.52 -23.16
N VAL A 239 -7.55 3.01 -22.10
CA VAL A 239 -8.03 4.14 -21.29
C VAL A 239 -7.95 5.44 -22.10
N LEU A 240 -6.85 5.67 -22.83
CA LEU A 240 -6.68 6.81 -23.73
C LEU A 240 -7.73 6.85 -24.86
N LYS A 241 -8.11 5.67 -25.36
CA LYS A 241 -9.20 5.52 -26.32
C LYS A 241 -10.55 5.89 -25.68
N LYS A 242 -10.80 5.45 -24.44
CA LYS A 242 -12.01 5.81 -23.67
C LYS A 242 -12.10 7.31 -23.43
N LEU A 243 -11.01 7.94 -23.00
CA LEU A 243 -10.89 9.39 -22.82
C LEU A 243 -11.32 10.18 -24.07
N ARG A 244 -10.88 9.76 -25.26
CA ARG A 244 -11.31 10.37 -26.54
C ARG A 244 -12.79 10.15 -26.82
N GLN A 245 -13.28 8.93 -26.62
CA GLN A 245 -14.68 8.58 -26.88
C GLN A 245 -15.65 9.37 -25.99
N ASP A 246 -15.27 9.60 -24.75
CA ASP A 246 -16.04 10.35 -23.76
C ASP A 246 -15.89 11.87 -23.87
N GLY A 247 -15.04 12.35 -24.78
CA GLY A 247 -14.84 13.76 -25.07
C GLY A 247 -14.01 14.52 -24.03
N TRP A 248 -13.11 13.84 -23.30
CA TRP A 248 -12.26 14.48 -22.29
C TRP A 248 -11.26 15.48 -22.89
N TYR A 249 -10.79 15.23 -24.11
CA TYR A 249 -9.85 16.11 -24.83
C TYR A 249 -10.48 17.45 -25.21
N GLU A 250 -11.81 17.49 -25.33
CA GLU A 250 -12.58 18.67 -25.71
C GLU A 250 -13.12 19.44 -24.50
N LYS A 251 -12.98 18.91 -23.28
CA LYS A 251 -13.42 19.59 -22.06
C LYS A 251 -12.57 20.84 -21.82
N ARG A 252 -13.25 21.95 -21.55
CA ARG A 252 -12.60 23.24 -21.26
C ARG A 252 -11.67 23.10 -20.05
N GLY A 253 -10.43 23.57 -20.21
CA GLY A 253 -9.43 23.57 -19.14
C GLY A 253 -8.83 22.19 -18.85
N VAL A 254 -9.22 21.14 -19.57
CA VAL A 254 -8.61 19.81 -19.45
C VAL A 254 -7.45 19.68 -20.43
N GLU A 255 -6.34 19.13 -19.95
CA GLU A 255 -5.19 18.72 -20.75
C GLU A 255 -4.86 17.26 -20.42
N VAL A 256 -4.87 16.40 -21.44
CA VAL A 256 -4.51 14.98 -21.29
C VAL A 256 -3.11 14.77 -21.85
N LEU A 257 -2.23 14.21 -21.02
CA LEU A 257 -0.85 13.89 -21.34
C LEU A 257 -0.70 12.37 -21.47
N GLU A 258 -0.32 11.94 -22.66
CA GLU A 258 -0.27 10.53 -23.03
C GLU A 258 1.11 9.95 -22.78
N GLY A 259 1.16 8.85 -22.04
CA GLY A 259 2.38 8.14 -21.72
C GLY A 259 2.54 7.93 -20.23
N ARG A 260 3.59 7.20 -19.87
CA ARG A 260 3.92 6.99 -18.46
C ARG A 260 4.31 8.30 -17.81
N TRP A 261 3.94 8.50 -16.56
CA TRP A 261 4.28 9.74 -15.85
C TRP A 261 5.80 9.99 -15.81
N GLN A 262 6.62 8.95 -15.72
CA GLN A 262 8.08 9.05 -15.79
C GLN A 262 8.59 9.61 -17.14
N GLU A 263 7.84 9.38 -18.22
CA GLU A 263 8.16 9.85 -19.57
C GLU A 263 7.60 11.26 -19.82
N VAL A 264 6.41 11.53 -19.28
CA VAL A 264 5.70 12.80 -19.42
C VAL A 264 6.39 13.88 -18.58
N PHE A 265 6.78 13.57 -17.33
CA PHE A 265 7.57 14.43 -16.45
C PHE A 265 9.07 14.09 -16.59
N PRO A 266 9.86 14.77 -17.46
CA PRO A 266 11.29 14.47 -17.57
C PRO A 266 12.02 14.76 -16.26
N TYR A 267 12.76 13.77 -15.77
CA TYR A 267 13.48 13.76 -14.49
C TYR A 267 14.46 14.95 -14.35
N PRO A 268 14.48 15.68 -13.21
CA PRO A 268 15.35 16.84 -13.01
C PRO A 268 16.86 16.55 -13.05
N LYS A 269 17.31 15.32 -12.71
CA LYS A 269 18.74 15.00 -12.51
C LYS A 269 19.36 14.07 -13.58
N ASN A 270 18.66 13.69 -14.64
CA ASN A 270 19.17 12.74 -15.65
C ASN A 270 18.89 13.21 -17.09
N PRO A 271 19.81 13.98 -17.71
CA PRO A 271 19.56 14.63 -19.00
C PRO A 271 19.68 13.71 -20.22
N THR A 272 19.72 12.38 -20.04
CA THR A 272 19.96 11.46 -21.15
C THR A 272 18.69 11.27 -21.98
N PRO A 273 18.61 11.78 -23.22
CA PRO A 273 17.47 11.53 -24.09
C PRO A 273 17.63 10.15 -24.68
N ASN A 274 16.74 9.21 -24.37
CA ASN A 274 16.61 8.02 -25.20
C ASN A 274 15.15 7.76 -25.57
N LYS A 275 14.97 7.64 -26.89
CA LYS A 275 13.74 7.36 -27.66
C LYS A 275 12.68 8.45 -27.63
N GLN A 276 12.78 9.34 -28.63
CA GLN A 276 11.73 9.77 -29.57
C GLN A 276 10.24 9.80 -29.16
N LEU A 277 9.95 9.99 -27.87
CA LEU A 277 8.65 10.30 -27.31
C LEU A 277 8.81 11.64 -26.59
N THR A 278 8.19 12.64 -27.20
CA THR A 278 7.88 13.98 -26.71
C THR A 278 8.63 14.49 -25.48
N ARG A 279 9.82 15.07 -25.72
CA ARG A 279 10.36 16.24 -24.99
C ARG A 279 9.41 17.48 -25.00
N GLN A 280 8.16 17.31 -25.42
CA GLN A 280 7.18 18.36 -25.65
C GLN A 280 6.11 18.46 -24.57
N ALA A 281 5.93 17.47 -23.68
CA ALA A 281 4.78 17.47 -22.78
C ALA A 281 4.97 18.26 -21.46
N LEU A 282 6.10 18.18 -20.73
CA LEU A 282 6.22 18.94 -19.46
C LEU A 282 7.55 19.63 -19.17
N ALA A 283 8.55 19.49 -20.05
CA ALA A 283 9.71 20.38 -20.00
C ALA A 283 9.29 21.87 -19.93
N PRO A 284 8.21 22.33 -20.60
CA PRO A 284 7.71 23.69 -20.44
C PRO A 284 7.04 23.99 -19.10
N ILE A 285 6.32 23.04 -18.48
CA ILE A 285 5.58 23.27 -17.22
C ILE A 285 6.55 23.45 -16.04
N ILE A 286 7.54 22.54 -15.92
CA ILE A 286 8.60 22.65 -14.92
C ILE A 286 9.48 23.87 -15.22
N ALA A 287 9.86 24.11 -16.48
CA ALA A 287 10.67 25.29 -16.85
C ALA A 287 9.91 26.63 -16.73
N ALA A 288 8.58 26.64 -16.81
CA ALA A 288 7.74 27.80 -16.57
C ALA A 288 7.41 28.01 -15.09
N GLY A 289 7.86 27.11 -14.19
CA GLY A 289 7.56 27.18 -12.76
C GLY A 289 6.08 26.98 -12.44
N THR A 290 5.36 26.23 -13.29
CA THR A 290 3.94 25.94 -13.05
C THR A 290 3.81 24.87 -11.98
N THR A 291 3.12 25.21 -10.90
CA THR A 291 2.77 24.32 -9.81
C THR A 291 1.27 23.97 -9.85
N PHE A 292 0.89 22.93 -9.12
CA PHE A 292 -0.47 22.44 -8.95
C PHE A 292 -0.94 22.67 -7.53
N ASP A 293 -2.19 23.10 -7.41
CA ASP A 293 -2.84 23.37 -6.14
C ASP A 293 -3.43 22.08 -5.53
N ALA A 294 -3.73 21.08 -6.36
CA ALA A 294 -4.03 19.71 -5.94
C ALA A 294 -3.35 18.69 -6.85
N ILE A 295 -2.79 17.63 -6.28
CA ILE A 295 -2.21 16.48 -6.98
C ILE A 295 -2.84 15.19 -6.44
N TYR A 296 -3.34 14.33 -7.33
CA TYR A 296 -3.77 12.97 -7.02
C TYR A 296 -2.95 11.93 -7.80
N PHE A 297 -2.51 10.87 -7.13
CA PHE A 297 -1.72 9.79 -7.74
C PHE A 297 -2.39 8.44 -7.50
N ASP A 298 -2.78 7.76 -8.57
CA ASP A 298 -3.59 6.53 -8.54
C ASP A 298 -3.26 5.64 -9.74
N THR A 299 -2.02 5.17 -9.78
CA THR A 299 -1.54 4.30 -10.85
C THR A 299 -1.76 2.83 -10.51
N PHE A 300 -1.95 2.00 -11.55
CA PHE A 300 -2.14 0.55 -11.40
C PHE A 300 -0.87 -0.21 -11.78
N ALA A 301 -0.63 -1.33 -11.08
CA ALA A 301 0.50 -2.24 -11.30
C ALA A 301 1.88 -1.56 -11.18
N GLU A 302 2.00 -0.51 -10.36
CA GLU A 302 3.27 0.09 -9.98
C GLU A 302 3.63 -0.26 -8.52
N GLU A 303 4.90 -0.55 -8.30
CA GLU A 303 5.44 -0.85 -6.98
C GLU A 303 5.48 0.39 -6.07
N TYR A 304 5.57 0.19 -4.76
CA TYR A 304 5.70 1.28 -3.79
C TYR A 304 6.86 2.24 -4.11
N THR A 305 7.96 1.75 -4.68
CA THR A 305 9.09 2.58 -5.10
C THR A 305 8.70 3.65 -6.13
N ALA A 306 7.70 3.39 -6.96
CA ALA A 306 7.18 4.36 -7.93
C ALA A 306 6.42 5.50 -7.23
N LEU A 307 5.54 5.18 -6.27
CA LEU A 307 4.89 6.18 -5.43
C LEU A 307 5.93 7.01 -4.66
N LYS A 308 6.93 6.34 -4.07
CA LYS A 308 8.03 6.98 -3.36
C LYS A 308 8.84 7.91 -4.26
N GLU A 309 9.22 7.47 -5.46
CA GLU A 309 9.86 8.31 -6.45
C GLU A 309 9.00 9.53 -6.79
N PHE A 310 7.69 9.33 -6.99
CA PHE A 310 6.77 10.41 -7.33
C PHE A 310 6.74 11.49 -6.24
N PHE A 311 6.54 11.13 -4.97
CA PHE A 311 6.49 12.17 -3.93
C PHE A 311 7.86 12.75 -3.55
N THR A 312 8.95 11.99 -3.70
CA THR A 312 10.30 12.49 -3.36
C THR A 312 10.92 13.36 -4.45
N GLU A 313 10.61 13.12 -5.73
CA GLU A 313 11.27 13.83 -6.84
C GLU A 313 10.32 14.74 -7.63
N TYR A 314 9.02 14.42 -7.69
CA TYR A 314 8.05 15.12 -8.54
C TYR A 314 7.12 16.03 -7.75
N VAL A 315 6.49 15.53 -6.68
CA VAL A 315 5.59 16.36 -5.85
C VAL A 315 6.32 17.58 -5.30
N LEU A 316 7.59 17.45 -4.90
CA LEU A 316 8.42 18.59 -4.47
C LEU A 316 8.54 19.71 -5.49
N ALA A 317 8.60 19.37 -6.79
CA ALA A 317 8.74 20.34 -7.86
C ALA A 317 7.39 20.84 -8.39
N LEU A 318 6.34 20.01 -8.30
CA LEU A 318 5.05 20.25 -8.93
C LEU A 318 4.02 20.80 -7.97
N LEU A 319 4.11 20.54 -6.66
CA LEU A 319 3.12 20.99 -5.69
C LEU A 319 3.29 22.48 -5.39
N SER A 320 2.17 23.20 -5.33
CA SER A 320 2.18 24.63 -5.00
C SER A 320 2.68 24.83 -3.57
N PRO A 321 3.69 25.69 -3.34
CA PRO A 321 4.10 26.05 -1.98
C PRO A 321 3.02 26.85 -1.25
N ASP A 322 2.11 27.48 -2.00
CA ASP A 322 1.02 28.29 -1.47
C ASP A 322 -0.23 27.43 -1.21
N GLY A 323 -0.11 26.51 -0.24
CA GLY A 323 -1.23 25.70 0.24
C GLY A 323 -1.61 24.53 -0.67
N GLY A 324 -0.71 24.08 -1.55
CA GLY A 324 -0.92 22.90 -2.38
C GLY A 324 -1.10 21.63 -1.55
N ARG A 325 -1.96 20.73 -2.03
CA ARG A 325 -2.26 19.45 -1.38
C ARG A 325 -2.00 18.26 -2.31
N PHE A 326 -1.42 17.21 -1.76
CA PHE A 326 -1.14 15.95 -2.47
C PHE A 326 -1.90 14.81 -1.79
N SER A 327 -2.41 13.87 -2.57
CA SER A 327 -3.01 12.62 -2.07
C SER A 327 -2.79 11.51 -3.09
N PHE A 328 -2.98 10.27 -2.66
CA PHE A 328 -2.86 9.07 -3.47
C PHE A 328 -3.84 8.01 -2.99
N PHE A 329 -4.08 6.99 -3.82
CA PHE A 329 -4.83 5.82 -3.39
C PHE A 329 -3.98 4.93 -2.47
N HIS A 330 -4.40 4.78 -1.20
CA HIS A 330 -3.67 4.04 -0.16
C HIS A 330 -4.14 2.59 -0.02
N GLY A 331 -3.80 1.78 -1.03
CA GLY A 331 -4.04 0.33 -1.05
C GLY A 331 -2.85 -0.51 -0.53
N LEU A 332 -1.80 0.11 0.00
CA LEU A 332 -0.53 -0.57 0.34
C LEU A 332 -0.74 -1.64 1.43
N GLY A 333 -0.57 -2.92 1.08
CA GLY A 333 -0.79 -4.05 1.99
C GLY A 333 -2.25 -4.20 2.44
N ALA A 334 -3.21 -3.65 1.68
CA ALA A 334 -4.64 -3.65 2.03
C ALA A 334 -5.33 -5.02 1.88
N ASP A 335 -4.61 -6.07 1.52
CA ASP A 335 -5.02 -7.47 1.60
C ASP A 335 -4.91 -8.02 3.03
N ARG A 336 -4.15 -7.35 3.92
CA ARG A 336 -3.91 -7.82 5.28
C ARG A 336 -3.79 -6.68 6.28
N ARG A 337 -4.55 -6.75 7.37
CA ARG A 337 -4.66 -5.63 8.33
C ARG A 337 -3.33 -5.16 8.91
N VAL A 338 -2.47 -6.09 9.34
CA VAL A 338 -1.16 -5.72 9.89
C VAL A 338 -0.25 -5.10 8.83
N SER A 339 -0.26 -5.61 7.59
CA SER A 339 0.55 -5.07 6.49
C SER A 339 0.09 -3.67 6.13
N TRP A 340 -1.22 -3.45 6.04
CA TRP A 340 -1.79 -2.12 5.82
C TRP A 340 -1.43 -1.13 6.92
N ASP A 341 -1.49 -1.53 8.20
CA ASP A 341 -1.11 -0.68 9.33
C ASP A 341 0.41 -0.38 9.34
N VAL A 342 1.26 -1.35 8.95
CA VAL A 342 2.71 -1.15 8.75
C VAL A 342 2.96 -0.16 7.62
N TYR A 343 2.46 -0.41 6.42
CA TYR A 343 2.72 0.43 5.26
C TYR A 343 2.09 1.82 5.38
N THR A 344 0.99 1.99 6.12
CA THR A 344 0.45 3.31 6.50
C THR A 344 1.52 4.16 7.22
N ARG A 345 2.25 3.57 8.18
CA ARG A 345 3.29 4.29 8.93
C ARG A 345 4.58 4.46 8.14
N VAL A 346 4.92 3.46 7.33
CA VAL A 346 6.11 3.51 6.50
C VAL A 346 5.99 4.63 5.47
N VAL A 347 4.86 4.72 4.76
CA VAL A 347 4.63 5.81 3.79
C VAL A 347 4.55 7.17 4.48
N GLU A 348 3.94 7.26 5.67
CA GLU A 348 3.92 8.51 6.45
C GLU A 348 5.32 8.99 6.82
N LEU A 349 6.21 8.09 7.23
CA LEU A 349 7.60 8.43 7.56
C LEU A 349 8.42 8.83 6.32
N ASP A 350 8.22 8.14 5.20
CA ASP A 350 8.89 8.48 3.94
C ASP A 350 8.38 9.82 3.36
N LEU A 351 7.08 10.12 3.49
CA LEU A 351 6.51 11.43 3.14
C LEU A 351 7.10 12.54 4.01
N LEU A 352 7.22 12.29 5.33
CA LEU A 352 7.87 13.22 6.24
C LEU A 352 9.34 13.45 5.90
N GLU A 353 10.08 12.40 5.53
CA GLU A 353 11.47 12.50 5.04
C GLU A 353 11.56 13.32 3.74
N ALA A 354 10.55 13.23 2.88
CA ALA A 354 10.42 14.08 1.69
C ALA A 354 10.04 15.54 2.01
N GLY A 355 9.64 15.86 3.25
CA GLY A 355 9.22 17.21 3.64
C GLY A 355 7.71 17.45 3.50
N LEU A 356 6.90 16.39 3.59
CA LEU A 356 5.44 16.44 3.56
C LEU A 356 4.87 15.94 4.90
N ASP A 357 4.06 16.76 5.57
CA ASP A 357 3.19 16.31 6.66
C ASP A 357 1.98 15.58 6.08
N THR A 358 1.52 14.53 6.76
CA THR A 358 0.36 13.73 6.34
C THR A 358 -0.74 13.77 7.40
N ILE A 359 -1.97 14.06 6.97
CA ILE A 359 -3.18 13.92 7.77
C ILE A 359 -4.00 12.77 7.21
N TRP A 360 -4.35 11.82 8.07
CA TRP A 360 -5.21 10.69 7.72
C TRP A 360 -6.66 10.96 8.09
N THR A 361 -7.57 10.72 7.15
CA THR A 361 -9.02 10.81 7.39
C THR A 361 -9.68 9.47 7.06
N ASP A 362 -10.45 8.93 8.00
CA ASP A 362 -11.20 7.70 7.79
C ASP A 362 -12.42 7.94 6.89
N VAL A 363 -12.58 7.09 5.88
CA VAL A 363 -13.72 7.05 4.97
C VAL A 363 -14.36 5.67 5.08
N GLU A 364 -15.59 5.62 5.57
CA GLU A 364 -16.35 4.36 5.62
C GLU A 364 -16.65 3.85 4.21
N ILE A 365 -16.41 2.57 3.98
CA ILE A 365 -16.66 1.88 2.72
C ILE A 365 -17.49 0.62 2.95
N GLU A 366 -18.30 0.26 1.97
CA GLU A 366 -19.13 -0.94 1.99
C GLU A 366 -18.68 -1.87 0.87
N LEU A 367 -18.18 -3.04 1.26
CA LEU A 367 -17.62 -4.04 0.35
C LEU A 367 -18.34 -5.39 0.55
N PRO A 368 -19.58 -5.53 0.08
CA PRO A 368 -20.26 -6.81 0.10
C PRO A 368 -19.53 -7.84 -0.80
N GLU A 369 -19.65 -9.13 -0.52
CA GLU A 369 -18.94 -10.18 -1.27
C GLU A 369 -19.19 -10.12 -2.78
N GLN A 370 -20.39 -9.67 -3.18
CA GLN A 370 -20.78 -9.55 -4.58
C GLN A 370 -19.95 -8.53 -5.35
N THR A 371 -19.34 -7.55 -4.67
CA THR A 371 -18.42 -6.57 -5.28
C THR A 371 -17.31 -7.29 -6.04
N TRP A 372 -16.84 -8.42 -5.55
CA TRP A 372 -15.72 -9.17 -6.13
C TRP A 372 -16.12 -10.18 -7.21
N THR A 373 -17.38 -10.17 -7.65
CA THR A 373 -17.87 -11.13 -8.65
C THR A 373 -17.19 -10.92 -10.00
N GLY A 374 -16.49 -11.96 -10.46
CA GLY A 374 -15.71 -11.90 -11.71
C GLY A 374 -14.55 -10.93 -11.63
N VAL A 375 -13.98 -10.76 -10.43
CA VAL A 375 -12.68 -10.14 -10.20
C VAL A 375 -11.77 -11.26 -9.70
N ARG A 376 -10.62 -11.43 -10.33
CA ARG A 376 -9.69 -12.54 -10.03
C ARG A 376 -9.19 -12.48 -8.59
N ARG A 377 -8.85 -11.29 -8.11
CA ARG A 377 -8.29 -11.07 -6.76
C ARG A 377 -8.96 -9.92 -6.04
N ARG A 378 -9.17 -10.10 -4.73
CA ARG A 378 -9.56 -9.00 -3.85
C ARG A 378 -8.30 -8.22 -3.50
N TYR A 379 -8.27 -6.93 -3.83
CA TYR A 379 -7.17 -6.04 -3.46
C TYR A 379 -7.46 -5.26 -2.17
N TRP A 380 -8.59 -5.56 -1.50
CA TRP A 380 -8.97 -4.95 -0.24
C TRP A 380 -9.66 -5.96 0.69
N ASP A 381 -9.06 -6.20 1.85
CA ASP A 381 -9.56 -7.12 2.89
C ASP A 381 -9.25 -6.64 4.33
N VAL A 382 -9.15 -5.31 4.53
CA VAL A 382 -8.85 -4.70 5.85
C VAL A 382 -10.06 -4.08 6.56
N GLY A 383 -11.26 -4.42 6.10
CA GLY A 383 -12.53 -4.00 6.68
C GLY A 383 -13.19 -2.80 5.98
N GLY A 384 -14.22 -2.24 6.61
CA GLY A 384 -15.11 -1.22 6.05
C GLY A 384 -14.63 0.23 6.20
N VAL A 385 -13.32 0.46 6.30
CA VAL A 385 -12.74 1.81 6.46
C VAL A 385 -11.50 1.97 5.60
N TYR A 386 -11.47 2.99 4.77
CA TYR A 386 -10.31 3.47 4.02
C TYR A 386 -9.65 4.65 4.75
N ARG A 387 -8.33 4.68 4.84
CA ARG A 387 -7.56 5.82 5.37
C ARG A 387 -7.09 6.69 4.23
N LEU A 388 -7.64 7.88 4.14
CA LEU A 388 -7.34 8.87 3.10
C LEU A 388 -6.15 9.73 3.55
N PRO A 389 -5.01 9.71 2.82
CA PRO A 389 -3.89 10.61 3.09
C PRO A 389 -4.11 11.98 2.47
N VAL A 390 -3.91 13.04 3.23
CA VAL A 390 -3.77 14.41 2.71
C VAL A 390 -2.41 14.92 3.12
N CYS A 391 -1.55 15.14 2.13
CA CYS A 391 -0.17 15.55 2.31
C CYS A 391 0.00 17.03 1.97
N THR A 392 0.72 17.77 2.80
CA THR A 392 1.09 19.18 2.59
C THR A 392 2.55 19.40 2.95
N PHE A 393 3.22 20.39 2.36
CA PHE A 393 4.57 20.76 2.79
C PHE A 393 4.61 21.01 4.30
N VAL A 394 5.67 20.52 4.95
CA VAL A 394 5.93 20.79 6.37
C VAL A 394 6.04 22.31 6.59
N GLY A 395 5.32 22.80 7.59
CA GLY A 395 5.20 24.24 7.93
C GLY A 395 6.30 24.80 8.81
#